data_AF-A0A0E0DS75-F1
#
_entry.id   AF-A0A0E0DS75-F1
#
_cell.length_a   1.000
_cell.length_b   1.000
_cell.length_c   1.000
_cell.angle_alpha   90.00
_cell.angle_beta   90.00
_cell.angle_gamma   90.00
#
_symmetry.space_group_name_H-M   'P 1'
#
loop_
_entity.id
_entity.type
_entity.pdbx_description
1 polymer ?
#
loop_
_entity_poly.entity_id
_entity_poly.type
_entity_poly.pdbx_seq_one_letter_code
_entity_poly.pdbx_strand_id
1 'polypeptide(L)'
;MEGSDQHPTSREEEKIQGQYLKACNGHLNFYSVTNQTEQNKTSIIVSTHAPDKSSSSKQSSVNKNTVRVPQKRRKLEIKMRRSHFDPEEFALYQRYQTKVHKEKKVSESSYKRFLVDTPIVFVPPRSGDNTVPPCGFGSFHQQYRIDGKLVAVGVVDILPKCLSSKYLFWDPDFAFLSLGKYTALKEIDWVKTTQEHCPNLQYYYLGYYIHSCNKMRYKAAYRPSELLCPVRFEWVCYDSVKRLLDKSLYSVLSDFAQIQDEMPQPQNSHLDTELSKNDNCESPIDEDDEDLSYDDSDMMVDEEMVRSESNTDVMEDCSSIIDFENVMMDLNGSRVKYKDLLGVVGRIERRHLEQLERQLSKYVKVVGKELSDRMVYSL
;
A
#
# COMPACT_ATOMS: atom_id res chain seq x y z
N MET A 1 14.58 30.63 -57.30
CA MET A 1 15.53 31.09 -56.27
C MET A 1 14.98 30.58 -54.95
N GLU A 2 15.34 29.34 -54.62
CA GLU A 2 16.34 28.98 -53.58
C GLU A 2 15.73 29.21 -52.18
N GLY A 3 15.48 28.23 -51.29
CA GLY A 3 15.99 26.88 -51.13
C GLY A 3 17.01 26.83 -49.99
N SER A 4 16.57 26.40 -48.79
CA SER A 4 17.36 25.77 -47.68
C SER A 4 16.65 25.97 -46.32
N ASP A 5 16.73 25.16 -45.26
CA ASP A 5 16.77 23.72 -44.98
C ASP A 5 16.82 23.61 -43.42
N GLN A 6 16.24 22.56 -42.82
CA GLN A 6 16.51 22.01 -41.45
C GLN A 6 16.19 22.89 -40.20
N HIS A 7 15.74 22.43 -39.02
CA HIS A 7 15.50 21.12 -38.37
C HIS A 7 14.63 21.36 -37.09
N PRO A 8 14.14 20.31 -36.39
CA PRO A 8 13.09 20.38 -35.37
C PRO A 8 13.63 20.64 -33.95
N THR A 9 12.95 21.46 -33.16
CA THR A 9 13.26 21.66 -31.74
C THR A 9 12.67 20.54 -30.88
N SER A 10 13.55 19.56 -30.62
CA SER A 10 13.83 18.88 -29.33
C SER A 10 12.69 18.70 -28.30
N ARG A 11 12.41 17.42 -28.03
CA ARG A 11 11.94 16.88 -26.76
C ARG A 11 12.82 17.36 -25.60
N GLU A 12 12.21 17.86 -24.53
CA GLU A 12 12.83 17.91 -23.21
C GLU A 12 12.30 16.74 -22.39
N GLU A 13 13.05 15.63 -22.43
CA GLU A 13 13.00 14.56 -21.43
C GLU A 13 14.08 14.86 -20.36
N GLU A 14 13.70 14.56 -19.11
CA GLU A 14 14.55 14.26 -17.95
C GLU A 14 15.27 15.41 -17.21
N LYS A 15 14.79 15.65 -16.00
CA LYS A 15 15.65 15.99 -14.86
C LYS A 15 15.39 14.99 -13.72
N ILE A 16 16.10 13.87 -13.76
CA ILE A 16 16.15 12.91 -12.65
C ILE A 16 17.17 13.42 -11.63
N GLN A 17 16.72 13.74 -10.43
CA GLN A 17 17.60 14.10 -9.33
C GLN A 17 17.79 12.90 -8.39
N GLY A 18 18.93 12.21 -8.54
CA GLY A 18 19.78 11.83 -7.39
C GLY A 18 19.58 10.50 -6.65
N GLN A 19 18.98 9.46 -7.22
CA GLN A 19 19.02 8.11 -6.62
C GLN A 19 19.51 7.08 -7.64
N TYR A 20 20.44 6.18 -7.24
CA TYR A 20 20.82 5.05 -8.08
C TYR A 20 20.21 3.75 -7.55
N LEU A 21 19.66 2.97 -8.48
CA LEU A 21 19.00 1.69 -8.23
C LEU A 21 20.02 0.57 -8.34
N LYS A 22 20.15 -0.27 -7.32
CA LYS A 22 20.98 -1.49 -7.39
C LYS A 22 20.25 -2.67 -6.76
N ALA A 23 20.19 -3.77 -7.51
CA ALA A 23 19.73 -5.04 -6.96
C ALA A 23 20.86 -5.66 -6.12
N CYS A 24 20.65 -5.83 -4.81
CA CYS A 24 21.56 -6.48 -3.87
C CYS A 24 20.76 -7.51 -3.07
N ASN A 25 21.30 -8.71 -2.86
CA ASN A 25 20.68 -9.78 -2.04
C ASN A 25 19.22 -10.12 -2.40
N GLY A 26 18.82 -9.97 -3.66
CA GLY A 26 17.43 -10.23 -4.05
C GLY A 26 16.44 -9.13 -3.64
N HIS A 27 16.92 -7.88 -3.51
CA HIS A 27 16.07 -6.71 -3.31
C HIS A 27 16.50 -5.54 -4.21
N LEU A 28 15.54 -4.76 -4.69
CA LEU A 28 15.80 -3.45 -5.30
C LEU A 28 16.09 -2.43 -4.20
N ASN A 29 17.35 -2.01 -4.09
CA ASN A 29 17.79 -1.02 -3.11
C ASN A 29 17.96 0.34 -3.77
N PHE A 30 17.56 1.39 -3.05
CA PHE A 30 17.65 2.78 -3.47
C PHE A 30 18.67 3.48 -2.59
N TYR A 31 19.72 4.02 -3.20
CA TYR A 31 20.77 4.74 -2.50
C TYR A 31 20.66 6.22 -2.85
N SER A 32 20.67 7.09 -1.85
CA SER A 32 20.86 8.52 -2.06
C SER A 32 22.27 8.76 -2.61
N VAL A 33 22.39 9.60 -3.63
CA VAL A 33 23.70 10.10 -4.04
C VAL A 33 24.14 11.11 -3.00
N THR A 34 24.72 10.63 -1.90
CA THR A 34 25.61 11.48 -1.10
C THR A 34 26.80 11.82 -1.99
N ASN A 35 27.18 13.10 -2.03
CA ASN A 35 28.40 13.55 -2.70
C ASN A 35 29.60 12.82 -2.09
N GLN A 36 29.94 11.64 -2.62
CA GLN A 36 31.25 11.04 -2.46
C GLN A 36 32.22 11.83 -3.34
N THR A 37 32.51 13.05 -2.91
CA THR A 37 33.83 13.61 -3.14
C THR A 37 34.73 12.95 -2.10
N GLU A 38 35.87 12.44 -2.55
CA GLU A 38 36.88 11.69 -1.77
C GLU A 38 36.69 10.17 -1.70
N GLN A 39 36.97 9.51 -2.84
CA GLN A 39 38.16 8.65 -2.98
C GLN A 39 38.18 8.10 -4.41
N ASN A 40 38.67 8.91 -5.36
CA ASN A 40 39.22 8.40 -6.63
C ASN A 40 40.01 9.51 -7.34
N LYS A 41 41.24 9.73 -6.89
CA LYS A 41 42.39 10.12 -7.71
C LYS A 41 43.59 9.48 -7.00
N THR A 42 44.30 8.53 -7.58
CA THR A 42 45.30 8.86 -8.59
C THR A 42 45.63 7.62 -9.41
N SER A 43 45.43 7.70 -10.73
CA SER A 43 46.11 6.84 -11.70
C SER A 43 47.19 7.67 -12.37
N ILE A 44 48.47 7.45 -12.04
CA ILE A 44 49.59 7.70 -12.97
C ILE A 44 50.63 6.60 -12.78
N ILE A 45 51.01 6.03 -13.93
CA ILE A 45 51.99 4.99 -14.21
C ILE A 45 53.42 5.56 -14.06
N VAL A 46 54.33 4.87 -13.37
CA VAL A 46 55.76 4.80 -13.74
C VAL A 46 56.34 3.43 -13.34
N SER A 47 56.93 2.74 -14.32
CA SER A 47 57.77 1.55 -14.17
C SER A 47 59.21 1.97 -13.87
N THR A 48 59.94 1.25 -12.99
CA THR A 48 61.33 0.78 -13.23
C THR A 48 61.94 0.00 -12.04
N HIS A 49 62.51 -1.17 -12.39
CA HIS A 49 63.66 -1.89 -11.82
C HIS A 49 63.64 -2.57 -10.42
N ALA A 50 63.91 -3.89 -10.45
CA ALA A 50 64.45 -4.77 -9.38
C ALA A 50 66.00 -4.62 -9.30
N PRO A 51 66.78 -5.22 -8.34
CA PRO A 51 66.54 -6.40 -7.46
C PRO A 51 66.84 -6.11 -5.95
N ASP A 52 66.74 -6.98 -4.93
CA ASP A 52 67.22 -8.36 -4.80
C ASP A 52 66.84 -8.99 -3.42
N LYS A 53 66.80 -10.34 -3.37
CA LYS A 53 66.95 -11.30 -2.24
C LYS A 53 65.79 -11.78 -1.33
N SER A 54 65.56 -13.12 -1.46
CA SER A 54 65.18 -14.18 -0.48
C SER A 54 63.85 -14.04 0.28
N SER A 55 62.95 -15.02 0.39
CA SER A 55 63.04 -16.49 0.30
C SER A 55 61.64 -17.13 0.11
N SER A 56 61.62 -18.32 -0.50
CA SER A 56 60.56 -19.38 -0.57
C SER A 56 59.33 -19.25 0.36
N SER A 57 58.09 -19.57 -0.02
CA SER A 57 57.64 -20.81 -0.69
C SER A 57 56.17 -20.79 -1.18
N LYS A 58 55.95 -21.36 -2.37
CA LYS A 58 54.79 -22.16 -2.86
C LYS A 58 53.36 -21.56 -2.92
N GLN A 59 53.03 -21.15 -4.15
CA GLN A 59 51.77 -21.34 -4.89
C GLN A 59 50.62 -22.13 -4.20
N SER A 60 49.43 -21.52 -4.18
CA SER A 60 48.31 -22.12 -4.90
C SER A 60 47.51 -21.05 -5.63
N SER A 61 47.34 -21.29 -6.92
CA SER A 61 46.76 -20.42 -7.93
C SER A 61 45.28 -20.70 -8.08
N VAL A 62 44.43 -19.70 -7.85
CA VAL A 62 43.10 -19.66 -8.46
C VAL A 62 42.85 -18.23 -8.94
N ASN A 63 43.32 -17.94 -10.16
CA ASN A 63 42.87 -16.78 -10.92
C ASN A 63 41.40 -16.97 -11.29
N LYS A 64 40.48 -16.40 -10.50
CA LYS A 64 39.13 -16.12 -10.99
C LYS A 64 39.18 -14.78 -11.74
N ASN A 65 39.54 -14.87 -13.01
CA ASN A 65 39.19 -13.82 -13.98
C ASN A 65 37.67 -13.72 -14.04
N THR A 66 37.08 -12.82 -13.27
CA THR A 66 35.67 -12.46 -13.44
C THR A 66 35.57 -11.65 -14.72
N VAL A 67 35.41 -12.36 -15.84
CA VAL A 67 34.96 -11.77 -17.10
C VAL A 67 33.64 -11.07 -16.78
N ARG A 68 33.63 -9.73 -16.78
CA ARG A 68 32.40 -8.96 -16.71
C ARG A 68 31.63 -9.22 -18.00
N VAL A 69 30.76 -10.22 -17.96
CA VAL A 69 29.77 -10.47 -19.01
C VAL A 69 28.97 -9.17 -19.18
N PRO A 70 28.80 -8.64 -20.40
CA PRO A 70 27.97 -7.48 -20.64
C PRO A 70 26.55 -7.80 -20.15
N GLN A 71 26.16 -7.26 -19.00
CA GLN A 71 24.78 -7.39 -18.53
C GLN A 71 23.90 -6.61 -19.49
N LYS A 72 23.04 -7.34 -20.20
CA LYS A 72 22.00 -6.75 -21.06
C LYS A 72 21.16 -5.81 -20.19
N ARG A 73 21.19 -4.51 -20.48
CA ARG A 73 20.34 -3.53 -19.80
C ARG A 73 18.88 -3.93 -20.02
N ARG A 74 18.17 -4.18 -18.95
CA ARG A 74 16.73 -4.44 -18.96
C ARG A 74 16.01 -3.10 -19.03
N LYS A 75 14.95 -3.02 -19.84
CA LYS A 75 14.09 -1.84 -19.95
C LYS A 75 12.89 -2.01 -19.02
N LEU A 76 12.68 -1.07 -18.11
CA LEU A 76 11.47 -0.97 -17.31
C LEU A 76 10.54 0.10 -17.91
N GLU A 77 9.28 -0.25 -18.12
CA GLU A 77 8.23 0.68 -18.54
C GLU A 77 7.10 0.67 -17.50
N ILE A 78 6.61 1.86 -17.14
CA ILE A 78 5.46 2.03 -16.25
C ILE A 78 4.38 2.77 -17.05
N LYS A 79 3.16 2.22 -17.09
CA LYS A 79 2.05 2.80 -17.84
C LYS A 79 0.81 2.87 -16.97
N MET A 80 0.26 4.07 -16.80
CA MET A 80 -1.03 4.28 -16.17
C MET A 80 -2.15 4.10 -17.20
N ARG A 81 -3.13 3.24 -16.92
CA ARG A 81 -4.28 2.97 -17.78
C ARG A 81 -5.57 3.12 -16.98
N ARG A 82 -6.63 3.60 -17.62
CA ARG A 82 -7.97 3.59 -17.02
C ARG A 82 -8.33 2.16 -16.61
N SER A 83 -8.95 2.00 -15.44
CA SER A 83 -9.44 0.70 -15.01
C SER A 83 -10.35 0.10 -16.09
N HIS A 84 -9.93 -1.02 -16.66
CA HIS A 84 -10.69 -1.81 -17.60
C HIS A 84 -10.22 -3.26 -17.51
N PHE A 85 -11.05 -4.18 -18.01
CA PHE A 85 -10.64 -5.57 -18.08
C PHE A 85 -9.59 -5.77 -19.17
N ASP A 86 -8.38 -6.18 -18.78
CA ASP A 86 -7.29 -6.59 -19.66
C ASP A 86 -7.00 -8.09 -19.45
N PRO A 87 -7.06 -8.94 -20.50
CA PRO A 87 -6.76 -10.36 -20.39
C PRO A 87 -5.33 -10.69 -19.90
N GLU A 88 -4.33 -9.87 -20.24
CA GLU A 88 -2.94 -10.07 -19.80
C GLU A 88 -2.81 -9.82 -18.30
N GLU A 89 -3.47 -8.77 -17.79
CA GLU A 89 -3.54 -8.48 -16.35
C GLU A 89 -4.28 -9.57 -15.60
N PHE A 90 -5.41 -10.05 -16.13
CA PHE A 90 -6.17 -11.14 -15.51
C PHE A 90 -5.33 -12.43 -15.43
N ALA A 91 -4.60 -12.78 -16.49
CA ALA A 91 -3.71 -13.94 -16.47
C ALA A 91 -2.60 -13.81 -15.41
N LEU A 92 -2.04 -12.60 -15.24
CA LEU A 92 -1.09 -12.31 -14.17
C LEU A 92 -1.72 -12.46 -12.78
N TYR A 93 -2.91 -11.90 -12.59
CA TYR A 93 -3.68 -12.01 -11.35
C TYR A 93 -3.97 -13.47 -10.98
N GLN A 94 -4.40 -14.30 -11.93
CA GLN A 94 -4.61 -15.73 -11.68
C GLN A 94 -3.32 -16.42 -11.20
N ARG A 95 -2.19 -16.17 -11.87
CA ARG A 95 -0.89 -16.73 -11.46
C ARG A 95 -0.50 -16.28 -10.05
N TYR A 96 -0.70 -15.00 -9.74
CA TYR A 96 -0.45 -14.43 -8.43
C TYR A 96 -1.31 -15.11 -7.35
N GLN A 97 -2.63 -15.11 -7.51
CA GLN A 97 -3.58 -15.73 -6.58
C GLN A 97 -3.27 -17.21 -6.33
N THR A 98 -2.96 -17.99 -7.38
CA THR A 98 -2.67 -19.42 -7.22
C THR A 98 -1.31 -19.67 -6.56
N LYS A 99 -0.25 -18.93 -6.92
CA LYS A 99 1.09 -19.17 -6.36
C LYS A 99 1.26 -18.57 -4.97
N VAL A 100 0.77 -17.35 -4.75
CA VAL A 100 0.92 -16.58 -3.52
C VAL A 100 -0.18 -16.93 -2.52
N HIS A 101 -1.45 -16.75 -2.92
CA HIS A 101 -2.61 -16.98 -2.04
C HIS A 101 -3.13 -18.42 -1.99
N LYS A 102 -2.55 -19.33 -2.78
CA LYS A 102 -2.98 -20.75 -2.91
C LYS A 102 -4.46 -20.89 -3.30
N GLU A 103 -5.00 -19.88 -3.97
CA GLU A 103 -6.38 -19.85 -4.40
C GLU A 103 -6.58 -20.81 -5.59
N LYS A 104 -7.61 -21.65 -5.51
CA LYS A 104 -7.84 -22.72 -6.49
C LYS A 104 -8.68 -22.27 -7.66
N LYS A 105 -9.60 -21.31 -7.46
CA LYS A 105 -10.53 -20.87 -8.50
C LYS A 105 -10.65 -19.36 -8.54
N VAL A 106 -9.98 -18.77 -9.53
CA VAL A 106 -10.03 -17.33 -9.78
C VAL A 106 -10.90 -17.08 -11.01
N SER A 107 -12.09 -16.55 -10.80
CA SER A 107 -13.03 -16.25 -11.89
C SER A 107 -12.82 -14.83 -12.45
N GLU A 108 -13.16 -14.64 -13.72
CA GLU A 108 -13.14 -13.33 -14.35
C GLU A 108 -14.13 -12.37 -13.68
N SER A 109 -15.32 -12.85 -13.31
CA SER A 109 -16.35 -12.04 -12.65
C SER A 109 -15.90 -11.52 -11.29
N SER A 110 -15.20 -12.35 -10.50
CA SER A 110 -14.61 -11.89 -9.22
C SER A 110 -13.50 -10.88 -9.45
N TYR A 111 -12.65 -11.08 -10.46
CA TYR A 111 -11.61 -10.10 -10.82
C TYR A 111 -12.21 -8.77 -11.25
N LYS A 112 -13.21 -8.78 -12.13
CA LYS A 112 -13.89 -7.57 -12.59
C LYS A 112 -14.53 -6.83 -11.42
N ARG A 113 -15.34 -7.51 -10.62
CA ARG A 113 -16.01 -6.90 -9.46
C ARG A 113 -15.03 -6.29 -8.46
N PHE A 114 -13.88 -6.94 -8.25
CA PHE A 114 -12.92 -6.52 -7.24
C PHE A 114 -11.96 -5.43 -7.74
N LEU A 115 -11.40 -5.59 -8.94
CA LEU A 115 -10.27 -4.77 -9.41
C LEU A 115 -10.63 -3.85 -10.58
N VAL A 116 -11.68 -4.16 -11.36
CA VAL A 116 -12.05 -3.37 -12.54
C VAL A 116 -13.21 -2.41 -12.25
N ASP A 117 -14.32 -2.96 -11.75
CA ASP A 117 -15.56 -2.24 -11.52
C ASP A 117 -15.36 -1.22 -10.38
N THR A 118 -15.76 0.02 -10.64
CA THR A 118 -15.55 1.13 -9.70
C THR A 118 -16.76 2.06 -9.67
N PRO A 119 -17.19 2.51 -8.47
CA PRO A 119 -18.18 3.57 -8.37
C PRO A 119 -17.59 4.97 -8.65
N ILE A 120 -16.26 5.10 -8.76
CA ILE A 120 -15.59 6.38 -8.91
C ILE A 120 -15.73 6.88 -10.35
N VAL A 121 -16.46 7.99 -10.50
CA VAL A 121 -16.70 8.63 -11.80
C VAL A 121 -15.39 9.18 -12.37
N PHE A 122 -15.13 8.88 -13.64
CA PHE A 122 -13.98 9.44 -14.34
C PHE A 122 -14.13 10.95 -14.54
N VAL A 123 -13.09 11.71 -14.18
CA VAL A 123 -12.98 13.12 -14.51
C VAL A 123 -11.75 13.31 -15.41
N PRO A 124 -11.93 13.56 -16.72
CA PRO A 124 -10.80 13.78 -17.62
C PRO A 124 -10.10 15.11 -17.31
N PRO A 125 -8.80 15.24 -17.62
CA PRO A 125 -8.11 16.53 -17.56
C PRO A 125 -8.78 17.52 -18.52
N ARG A 126 -8.84 18.79 -18.13
CA ARG A 126 -9.30 19.88 -18.98
C ARG A 126 -8.10 20.69 -19.46
N SER A 127 -8.13 21.09 -20.73
CA SER A 127 -7.03 21.86 -21.32
C SER A 127 -6.85 23.18 -20.57
N GLY A 128 -5.64 23.44 -20.07
CA GLY A 128 -5.30 24.64 -19.29
C GLY A 128 -5.76 24.63 -17.82
N ASP A 129 -6.30 23.51 -17.33
CA ASP A 129 -6.74 23.35 -15.94
C ASP A 129 -5.79 22.43 -15.17
N ASN A 130 -5.06 23.03 -14.23
CA ASN A 130 -4.11 22.37 -13.35
C ASN A 130 -4.77 21.75 -12.10
N THR A 131 -6.10 21.76 -11.99
CA THR A 131 -6.81 21.14 -10.87
C THR A 131 -7.02 19.64 -11.02
N VAL A 132 -6.80 19.11 -12.22
CA VAL A 132 -6.95 17.68 -12.55
C VAL A 132 -5.61 17.17 -13.11
N PRO A 133 -5.08 16.04 -12.62
CA PRO A 133 -3.80 15.51 -13.12
C PRO A 133 -3.92 15.07 -14.59
N PRO A 134 -2.81 14.96 -15.35
CA PRO A 134 -2.83 14.61 -16.77
C PRO A 134 -3.54 13.29 -17.11
N CYS A 135 -3.65 12.36 -16.16
CA CYS A 135 -4.40 11.10 -16.32
C CYS A 135 -5.90 11.22 -16.02
N GLY A 136 -6.34 12.31 -15.36
CA GLY A 136 -7.68 12.45 -14.80
C GLY A 136 -7.83 11.86 -13.39
N PHE A 137 -8.99 12.09 -12.77
CA PHE A 137 -9.41 11.41 -11.54
C PHE A 137 -10.21 10.15 -11.84
N GLY A 138 -10.12 9.14 -10.97
CA GLY A 138 -10.86 7.88 -11.05
C GLY A 138 -9.98 6.66 -10.76
N SER A 139 -10.44 5.47 -11.14
CA SER A 139 -9.68 4.23 -10.96
C SER A 139 -8.81 3.89 -12.16
N PHE A 140 -7.59 3.40 -11.89
CA PHE A 140 -6.56 3.10 -12.87
C PHE A 140 -5.80 1.83 -12.52
N HIS A 141 -5.23 1.20 -13.54
CA HIS A 141 -4.23 0.14 -13.43
C HIS A 141 -2.88 0.69 -13.86
N GLN A 142 -1.91 0.66 -12.96
CA GLN A 142 -0.51 1.00 -13.20
C GLN A 142 0.26 -0.26 -13.57
N GLN A 143 0.52 -0.42 -14.87
CA GLN A 143 1.21 -1.58 -15.44
C GLN A 143 2.73 -1.39 -15.39
N TYR A 144 3.43 -2.37 -14.81
CA TYR A 144 4.89 -2.42 -14.77
C TYR A 144 5.38 -3.51 -15.72
N ARG A 145 6.23 -3.14 -16.68
CA ARG A 145 6.74 -4.04 -17.73
C ARG A 145 8.25 -4.09 -17.77
N ILE A 146 8.83 -5.28 -17.74
CA ILE A 146 10.27 -5.51 -17.92
C ILE A 146 10.49 -6.15 -19.28
N ASP A 147 11.24 -5.47 -20.16
CA ASP A 147 11.47 -5.89 -21.55
C ASP A 147 10.16 -6.23 -22.28
N GLY A 148 9.12 -5.42 -22.05
CA GLY A 148 7.79 -5.59 -22.64
C GLY A 148 6.86 -6.57 -21.92
N LYS A 149 7.39 -7.47 -21.08
CA LYS A 149 6.58 -8.42 -20.30
C LYS A 149 5.94 -7.72 -19.10
N LEU A 150 4.62 -7.87 -18.91
CA LEU A 150 3.92 -7.42 -17.69
C LEU A 150 4.37 -8.23 -16.48
N VAL A 151 4.86 -7.53 -15.45
CA VAL A 151 5.40 -8.14 -14.22
C VAL A 151 4.68 -7.69 -12.95
N ALA A 152 3.99 -6.56 -12.95
CA ALA A 152 3.14 -6.14 -11.85
C ALA A 152 2.05 -5.18 -12.34
N VAL A 153 0.96 -5.14 -11.59
CA VAL A 153 -0.15 -4.20 -11.78
C VAL A 153 -0.56 -3.65 -10.42
N GLY A 154 -0.35 -2.35 -10.24
CA GLY A 154 -0.92 -1.60 -9.12
C GLY A 154 -2.33 -1.14 -9.49
N VAL A 155 -3.33 -1.46 -8.68
CA VAL A 155 -4.70 -0.96 -8.81
C VAL A 155 -4.81 0.25 -7.90
N VAL A 156 -5.04 1.42 -8.49
CA VAL A 156 -4.97 2.70 -7.79
C VAL A 156 -6.18 3.57 -8.11
N ASP A 157 -6.61 4.34 -7.11
CA ASP A 157 -7.60 5.39 -7.27
C ASP A 157 -6.92 6.77 -7.16
N ILE A 158 -7.10 7.61 -8.17
CA ILE A 158 -6.58 8.97 -8.20
C ILE A 158 -7.75 9.91 -7.89
N LEU A 159 -7.66 10.58 -6.75
CA LEU A 159 -8.70 11.42 -6.16
C LEU A 159 -8.18 12.85 -5.98
N PRO A 160 -9.06 13.86 -5.76
CA PRO A 160 -8.65 15.26 -5.69
C PRO A 160 -7.52 15.58 -4.71
N LYS A 161 -7.41 14.81 -3.62
CA LYS A 161 -6.37 15.01 -2.60
C LYS A 161 -5.27 13.95 -2.59
N CYS A 162 -5.49 12.79 -3.20
CA CYS A 162 -4.63 11.65 -2.98
C CYS A 162 -4.59 10.65 -4.13
N LEU A 163 -3.50 9.85 -4.15
CA LEU A 163 -3.48 8.55 -4.80
C LEU A 163 -3.70 7.48 -3.71
N SER A 164 -4.67 6.61 -3.91
CA SER A 164 -4.96 5.48 -3.02
C SER A 164 -4.53 4.17 -3.68
N SER A 165 -3.61 3.45 -3.03
CA SER A 165 -3.19 2.12 -3.46
C SER A 165 -4.20 1.08 -2.96
N LYS A 166 -5.01 0.54 -3.87
CA LYS A 166 -6.09 -0.39 -3.55
C LYS A 166 -5.58 -1.83 -3.46
N TYR A 167 -4.81 -2.24 -4.47
CA TYR A 167 -4.33 -3.62 -4.57
C TYR A 167 -3.08 -3.71 -5.45
N LEU A 168 -2.26 -4.73 -5.24
CA LEU A 168 -1.11 -5.03 -6.09
C LEU A 168 -1.05 -6.53 -6.33
N PHE A 169 -0.89 -6.93 -7.59
CA PHE A 169 -0.55 -8.29 -7.97
C PHE A 169 0.63 -8.28 -8.94
N TRP A 170 1.47 -9.30 -8.85
CA TRP A 170 2.76 -9.33 -9.52
C TRP A 170 3.18 -10.74 -9.92
N ASP A 171 4.14 -10.86 -10.83
CA ASP A 171 4.61 -12.15 -11.35
C ASP A 171 5.49 -12.83 -10.30
N PRO A 172 5.08 -13.98 -9.71
CA PRO A 172 5.82 -14.63 -8.64
C PRO A 172 7.27 -14.98 -8.99
N ASP A 173 7.59 -15.11 -10.27
CA ASP A 173 8.96 -15.37 -10.74
C ASP A 173 9.88 -14.15 -10.57
N PHE A 174 9.32 -12.98 -10.27
CA PHE A 174 10.01 -11.73 -9.97
C PHE A 174 9.92 -11.34 -8.48
N ALA A 175 9.61 -12.30 -7.60
CA ALA A 175 9.55 -12.06 -6.15
C ALA A 175 10.81 -11.36 -5.64
N PHE A 176 12.00 -11.82 -6.04
CA PHE A 176 13.32 -11.25 -5.71
C PHE A 176 13.54 -9.77 -6.09
N LEU A 177 12.55 -9.07 -6.65
CA LEU A 177 12.62 -7.63 -6.88
C LEU A 177 11.86 -6.82 -5.83
N SER A 178 11.12 -7.48 -4.92
CA SER A 178 10.27 -6.83 -3.92
C SER A 178 9.34 -5.79 -4.54
N LEU A 179 8.58 -6.23 -5.55
CA LEU A 179 7.75 -5.35 -6.36
C LEU A 179 6.76 -4.54 -5.51
N GLY A 180 6.29 -5.06 -4.38
CA GLY A 180 5.46 -4.31 -3.43
C GLY A 180 6.10 -3.03 -2.89
N LYS A 181 7.38 -3.08 -2.52
CA LYS A 181 8.11 -1.88 -2.07
C LYS A 181 8.40 -0.95 -3.25
N TYR A 182 8.78 -1.52 -4.38
CA TYR A 182 9.09 -0.75 -5.58
C TYR A 182 7.89 0.05 -6.10
N THR A 183 6.70 -0.56 -6.18
CA THR A 183 5.50 0.13 -6.66
C THR A 183 5.07 1.23 -5.69
N ALA A 184 5.14 1.01 -4.38
CA ALA A 184 4.86 2.04 -3.39
C ALA A 184 5.77 3.27 -3.54
N LEU A 185 7.08 3.06 -3.73
CA LEU A 185 8.02 4.15 -4.00
C LEU A 185 7.70 4.88 -5.31
N LYS A 186 7.26 4.17 -6.35
CA LYS A 186 6.82 4.78 -7.61
C LYS A 186 5.50 5.54 -7.50
N GLU A 187 4.59 5.09 -6.66
CA GLU A 187 3.36 5.81 -6.35
C GLU A 187 3.65 7.09 -5.56
N ILE A 188 4.56 7.05 -4.58
CA ILE A 188 5.05 8.24 -3.86
C ILE A 188 5.70 9.26 -4.81
N ASP A 189 6.61 8.79 -5.67
CA ASP A 189 7.28 9.60 -6.70
C ASP A 189 6.26 10.25 -7.65
N TRP A 190 5.24 9.48 -8.06
CA TRP A 190 4.15 9.98 -8.90
C TRP A 190 3.33 11.06 -8.21
N VAL A 191 2.96 10.89 -6.94
CA VAL A 191 2.23 11.93 -6.17
C VAL A 191 3.07 13.20 -6.07
N LYS A 192 4.35 13.09 -5.68
CA LYS A 192 5.25 14.24 -5.55
C LYS A 192 5.40 15.03 -6.85
N THR A 193 5.67 14.34 -7.95
CA THR A 193 5.85 14.98 -9.27
C THR A 193 4.54 15.56 -9.81
N THR A 194 3.41 14.90 -9.55
CA THR A 194 2.09 15.40 -9.97
C THR A 194 1.66 16.61 -9.15
N GLN A 195 2.03 16.69 -7.87
CA GLN A 195 1.73 17.83 -7.00
C GLN A 195 2.26 19.16 -7.54
N GLU A 196 3.39 19.16 -8.25
CA GLU A 196 3.95 20.35 -8.90
C GLU A 196 2.95 21.04 -9.85
N HIS A 197 2.08 20.25 -10.48
CA HIS A 197 1.10 20.73 -11.44
C HIS A 197 -0.33 20.62 -10.94
N CYS A 198 -0.60 19.81 -9.92
CA CYS A 198 -1.90 19.65 -9.28
C CYS A 198 -1.73 19.76 -7.75
N PRO A 199 -1.60 20.98 -7.19
CA PRO A 199 -1.20 21.20 -5.80
C PRO A 199 -2.11 20.56 -4.75
N ASN A 200 -3.36 20.25 -5.09
CA ASN A 200 -4.29 19.59 -4.17
C ASN A 200 -3.99 18.10 -3.95
N LEU A 201 -3.30 17.44 -4.89
CA LEU A 201 -2.94 16.02 -4.80
C LEU A 201 -1.64 15.87 -4.01
N GLN A 202 -1.77 15.69 -2.69
CA GLN A 202 -0.62 15.74 -1.76
C GLN A 202 -0.40 14.44 -1.01
N TYR A 203 -1.43 13.59 -0.92
CA TYR A 203 -1.40 12.42 -0.06
C TYR A 203 -1.25 11.13 -0.86
N TYR A 204 -0.50 10.18 -0.31
CA TYR A 204 -0.45 8.81 -0.77
C TYR A 204 -1.05 7.91 0.30
N TYR A 205 -2.13 7.21 -0.03
CA TYR A 205 -2.85 6.35 0.90
C TYR A 205 -2.52 4.88 0.60
N LEU A 206 -1.75 4.24 1.48
CA LEU A 206 -1.37 2.82 1.36
C LEU A 206 -2.45 1.86 1.88
N GLY A 207 -3.64 2.36 2.20
CA GLY A 207 -4.71 1.59 2.81
C GLY A 207 -4.53 1.40 4.32
N TYR A 208 -5.22 0.42 4.87
CA TYR A 208 -5.19 0.12 6.30
C TYR A 208 -3.79 -0.19 6.82
N TYR A 209 -3.61 0.01 8.13
CA TYR A 209 -2.40 -0.35 8.85
C TYR A 209 -2.78 -0.99 10.18
N ILE A 210 -2.34 -2.23 10.39
CA ILE A 210 -2.48 -2.98 11.64
C ILE A 210 -1.08 -3.16 12.20
N HIS A 211 -0.81 -2.53 13.33
CA HIS A 211 0.55 -2.45 13.88
C HIS A 211 1.16 -3.81 14.24
N SER A 212 0.32 -4.75 14.70
CA SER A 212 0.70 -6.12 15.03
C SER A 212 0.84 -7.04 13.81
N CYS A 213 0.43 -6.59 12.61
CA CYS A 213 0.55 -7.36 11.39
C CYS A 213 1.91 -7.13 10.73
N ASN A 214 2.80 -8.13 10.78
CA ASN A 214 4.14 -8.08 10.18
C ASN A 214 4.11 -7.73 8.68
N LYS A 215 3.07 -8.17 7.96
CA LYS A 215 2.88 -7.91 6.52
C LYS A 215 2.57 -6.44 6.21
N MET A 216 2.17 -5.66 7.22
CA MET A 216 1.84 -4.24 7.07
C MET A 216 2.89 -3.30 7.64
N ARG A 217 3.88 -3.81 8.40
CA ARG A 217 4.92 -3.00 9.05
C ARG A 217 5.66 -2.10 8.07
N TYR A 218 5.91 -2.58 6.85
CA TYR A 218 6.61 -1.82 5.81
C TYR A 218 5.91 -0.49 5.47
N LYS A 219 4.59 -0.37 5.64
CA LYS A 219 3.84 0.85 5.29
C LYS A 219 4.26 2.04 6.16
N ALA A 220 4.59 1.79 7.42
CA ALA A 220 5.03 2.81 8.36
C ALA A 220 6.48 3.29 8.10
N ALA A 221 7.26 2.56 7.30
CA ALA A 221 8.64 2.93 6.98
C ALA A 221 8.73 4.08 5.97
N TYR A 222 7.66 4.36 5.21
CA TYR A 222 7.62 5.50 4.30
C TYR A 222 7.29 6.78 5.07
N ARG A 223 8.21 7.75 5.03
CA ARG A 223 8.09 9.00 5.80
C ARG A 223 7.81 10.24 4.92
N PRO A 224 7.06 11.24 5.44
CA PRO A 224 6.32 11.20 6.72
C PRO A 224 5.16 10.19 6.67
N SER A 225 4.87 9.54 7.81
CA SER A 225 3.81 8.54 7.94
C SER A 225 2.76 9.01 8.92
N GLU A 226 1.50 8.96 8.53
CA GLU A 226 0.36 9.38 9.34
C GLU A 226 -0.67 8.25 9.45
N LEU A 227 -1.28 8.12 10.63
CA LEU A 227 -2.36 7.20 10.91
C LEU A 227 -3.63 7.97 11.25
N LEU A 228 -4.78 7.48 10.78
CA LEU A 228 -6.07 8.03 11.16
C LEU A 228 -6.51 7.42 12.51
N CYS A 229 -6.72 8.26 13.52
CA CYS A 229 -7.28 7.82 14.79
C CYS A 229 -8.68 7.24 14.57
N PRO A 230 -8.95 5.96 14.94
CA PRO A 230 -10.21 5.30 14.62
C PRO A 230 -11.41 5.83 15.41
N VAL A 231 -11.18 6.60 16.48
CA VAL A 231 -12.23 7.16 17.35
C VAL A 231 -12.56 8.60 16.97
N ARG A 232 -11.52 9.44 16.79
CA ARG A 232 -11.69 10.88 16.57
C ARG A 232 -11.50 11.34 15.12
N PHE A 233 -11.07 10.43 14.24
CA PHE A 233 -10.81 10.73 12.82
C PHE A 233 -9.79 11.85 12.60
N GLU A 234 -8.83 11.94 13.51
CA GLU A 234 -7.70 12.87 13.44
C GLU A 234 -6.47 12.13 12.91
N TRP A 235 -5.77 12.75 11.97
CA TRP A 235 -4.48 12.25 11.49
C TRP A 235 -3.41 12.54 12.53
N VAL A 236 -2.63 11.52 12.87
CA VAL A 236 -1.52 11.61 13.82
C VAL A 236 -0.25 11.03 13.21
N CYS A 237 0.89 11.63 13.51
CA CYS A 237 2.17 11.10 13.06
C CYS A 237 2.42 9.71 13.67
N TYR A 238 2.80 8.74 12.84
CA TYR A 238 3.10 7.37 13.27
C TYR A 238 4.17 7.35 14.36
N ASP A 239 5.26 8.11 14.17
CA ASP A 239 6.40 8.12 15.10
C ASP A 239 5.96 8.61 16.51
N SER A 240 4.99 9.53 16.60
CA SER A 240 4.43 10.01 17.87
C SER A 240 3.59 8.97 18.62
N VAL A 241 2.99 8.00 17.90
CA VAL A 241 2.05 7.02 18.48
C VAL A 241 2.58 5.59 18.49
N LYS A 242 3.75 5.35 17.90
CA LYS A 242 4.37 4.01 17.82
C LYS A 242 4.44 3.32 19.17
N ARG A 243 4.89 4.04 20.22
CA ARG A 243 4.99 3.50 21.59
C ARG A 243 3.65 3.07 22.19
N LEU A 244 2.54 3.68 21.77
CA LEU A 244 1.20 3.29 22.20
C LEU A 244 0.78 1.98 21.53
N LEU A 245 1.03 1.91 20.22
CA LEU A 245 0.75 0.75 19.41
C LEU A 245 1.61 -0.47 19.80
N ASP A 246 2.85 -0.25 20.23
CA ASP A 246 3.73 -1.32 20.75
C ASP A 246 3.17 -1.90 22.08
N LYS A 247 2.42 -1.12 22.87
CA LYS A 247 1.90 -1.52 24.20
C LYS A 247 0.49 -2.11 24.16
N SER A 248 -0.36 -1.64 23.24
CA SER A 248 -1.77 -2.03 23.18
C SER A 248 -2.23 -2.25 21.74
N LEU A 249 -2.98 -3.34 21.54
CA LEU A 249 -3.62 -3.67 20.25
C LEU A 249 -4.65 -2.62 19.83
N TYR A 250 -5.23 -1.89 20.79
CA TYR A 250 -6.19 -0.83 20.55
C TYR A 250 -5.87 0.39 21.40
N SER A 251 -5.70 1.53 20.75
CA SER A 251 -5.38 2.80 21.41
C SER A 251 -6.13 3.94 20.72
N VAL A 252 -6.61 4.91 21.50
CA VAL A 252 -7.11 6.17 20.97
C VAL A 252 -5.92 7.01 20.56
N LEU A 253 -5.53 6.91 19.28
CA LEU A 253 -4.24 7.43 18.83
C LEU A 253 -4.04 8.93 19.08
N SER A 254 -5.10 9.75 19.11
CA SER A 254 -4.96 11.19 19.37
C SER A 254 -4.73 11.57 20.84
N ASP A 255 -4.77 10.63 21.78
CA ASP A 255 -4.40 10.87 23.18
C ASP A 255 -2.88 10.84 23.43
N PHE A 256 -2.07 10.78 22.37
CA PHE A 256 -0.61 10.65 22.47
C PHE A 256 0.09 11.78 23.23
N ALA A 257 -0.47 12.99 23.23
CA ALA A 257 0.06 14.11 24.00
C ALA A 257 -0.05 13.91 25.52
N GLN A 258 -1.14 13.28 25.99
CA GLN A 258 -1.39 13.08 27.43
C GLN A 258 -0.45 12.04 28.05
N ILE A 259 0.09 11.13 27.22
CA ILE A 259 0.94 10.03 27.66
C ILE A 259 2.43 10.42 27.67
N GLN A 260 2.81 11.50 26.96
CA GLN A 260 4.15 12.06 27.04
C GLN A 260 4.41 12.79 28.38
N ASP A 261 3.37 13.30 29.04
CA ASP A 261 3.47 14.04 30.31
C ASP A 261 3.52 13.16 31.58
N GLU A 262 3.22 11.85 31.49
CA GLU A 262 3.18 10.96 32.67
C GLU A 262 4.53 10.30 33.06
N MET A 263 5.66 10.68 32.46
CA MET A 263 6.97 10.11 32.80
C MET A 263 7.96 11.13 33.38
N PRO A 264 8.82 10.74 34.36
CA PRO A 264 9.72 11.68 35.02
C PRO A 264 10.79 12.18 34.05
N GLN A 265 10.84 13.50 33.85
CA GLN A 265 11.95 14.14 33.13
C GLN A 265 13.27 13.97 33.90
N PRO A 266 14.39 13.64 33.22
CA PRO A 266 15.70 13.81 33.84
C PRO A 266 15.91 15.30 34.11
N GLN A 267 16.14 15.63 35.38
CA GLN A 267 16.42 16.99 35.81
C GLN A 267 17.62 17.54 35.05
N ASN A 268 17.42 18.61 34.29
CA ASN A 268 18.43 19.64 34.11
C ASN A 268 17.77 21.00 33.84
N SER A 269 18.37 21.97 34.52
CA SER A 269 17.92 23.33 34.81
C SER A 269 17.79 24.27 33.60
N HIS A 270 16.71 25.06 33.62
CA HIS A 270 16.52 26.43 33.13
C HIS A 270 17.52 27.00 32.09
N LEU A 271 17.01 27.40 30.92
CA LEU A 271 16.79 28.82 30.62
C LEU A 271 15.79 28.99 29.45
N ASP A 272 14.82 29.88 29.63
CA ASP A 272 13.74 30.24 28.70
C ASP A 272 14.23 31.06 27.50
N THR A 273 13.57 30.94 26.32
CA THR A 273 12.77 32.01 25.67
C THR A 273 12.44 31.71 24.19
N GLU A 274 11.13 31.69 23.93
CA GLU A 274 10.34 32.02 22.72
C GLU A 274 10.18 31.10 21.48
N LEU A 275 8.97 30.53 21.44
CA LEU A 275 8.06 30.27 20.32
C LEU A 275 8.47 30.69 18.89
N SER A 276 8.62 29.66 18.04
CA SER A 276 8.12 29.67 16.66
C SER A 276 7.58 28.28 16.31
N LYS A 277 6.27 28.18 16.03
CA LYS A 277 5.64 26.98 15.47
C LYS A 277 6.18 26.75 14.05
N ASN A 278 7.06 25.77 13.91
CA ASN A 278 7.37 25.13 12.64
C ASN A 278 7.27 23.62 12.87
N ASP A 279 6.21 23.00 12.35
CA ASP A 279 6.04 21.55 12.33
C ASP A 279 6.98 20.94 11.28
N ASN A 280 8.26 20.83 11.62
CA ASN A 280 9.22 19.98 10.92
C ASN A 280 9.61 18.83 11.85
N CYS A 281 9.04 17.66 11.61
CA CYS A 281 9.47 16.42 12.26
C CYS A 281 10.70 15.87 11.52
N GLU A 282 11.87 16.42 11.82
CA GLU A 282 13.13 15.71 11.60
C GLU A 282 13.70 15.31 12.96
N SER A 283 13.90 14.02 13.15
CA SER A 283 14.56 13.44 14.32
C SER A 283 15.34 12.19 13.90
N PRO A 284 16.36 11.79 14.69
CA PRO A 284 17.48 10.98 14.22
C PRO A 284 17.05 9.59 13.77
N ILE A 285 17.73 9.09 12.76
CA ILE A 285 17.61 7.72 12.25
C ILE A 285 18.09 6.78 13.36
N ASP A 286 17.18 6.08 14.02
CA ASP A 286 17.53 4.92 14.84
C ASP A 286 18.01 3.81 13.90
N GLU A 287 19.30 3.44 14.00
CA GLU A 287 19.95 2.38 13.21
C GLU A 287 19.63 0.95 13.73
N ASP A 288 18.67 0.81 14.64
CA ASP A 288 18.36 -0.45 15.34
C ASP A 288 17.17 -1.22 14.74
N ASP A 289 17.04 -1.26 13.41
CA ASP A 289 16.20 -2.28 12.75
C ASP A 289 17.10 -3.46 12.37
N GLU A 290 17.18 -4.46 13.26
CA GLU A 290 17.82 -5.73 12.96
C GLU A 290 17.27 -6.33 11.65
N ASP A 291 18.21 -6.75 10.80
CA ASP A 291 18.04 -7.30 9.46
C ASP A 291 17.29 -8.65 9.52
N LEU A 292 15.97 -8.60 9.70
CA LEU A 292 15.10 -9.76 9.61
C LEU A 292 14.86 -10.10 8.14
N SER A 293 15.34 -11.26 7.71
CA SER A 293 15.11 -11.82 6.38
C SER A 293 13.61 -11.89 6.09
N TYR A 294 13.12 -10.92 5.33
CA TYR A 294 11.72 -10.82 4.92
C TYR A 294 11.43 -11.87 3.84
N ASP A 295 10.54 -12.81 4.12
CA ASP A 295 9.94 -13.63 3.06
C ASP A 295 9.00 -12.73 2.22
N ASP A 296 9.43 -12.45 0.99
CA ASP A 296 8.78 -11.55 0.03
C ASP A 296 7.44 -12.10 -0.49
N SER A 297 7.14 -13.36 -0.18
CA SER A 297 5.93 -14.06 -0.62
C SER A 297 4.64 -13.51 0.01
N ASP A 298 4.73 -12.55 0.94
CA ASP A 298 3.65 -12.21 1.86
C ASP A 298 3.23 -10.73 1.84
N MET A 299 3.68 -9.95 0.86
CA MET A 299 3.26 -8.55 0.70
C MET A 299 1.89 -8.49 -0.01
N MET A 300 0.89 -7.95 0.70
CA MET A 300 -0.55 -7.86 0.36
C MET A 300 -1.39 -9.05 0.86
N VAL A 301 -1.55 -9.16 2.18
CA VAL A 301 -2.59 -10.01 2.79
C VAL A 301 -3.55 -9.11 3.54
N ASP A 302 -4.76 -9.01 3.02
CA ASP A 302 -6.00 -8.83 3.78
C ASP A 302 -7.18 -9.21 2.87
N GLU A 303 -7.26 -10.50 2.49
CA GLU A 303 -8.48 -11.09 1.93
C GLU A 303 -9.42 -11.58 3.04
N GLU A 304 -8.95 -11.69 4.27
CA GLU A 304 -9.71 -12.29 5.38
C GLU A 304 -10.91 -11.41 5.81
N MET A 305 -10.89 -10.11 5.49
CA MET A 305 -12.03 -9.21 5.70
C MET A 305 -13.07 -9.26 4.56
N VAL A 306 -12.78 -9.93 3.44
CA VAL A 306 -13.69 -10.05 2.27
C VAL A 306 -14.42 -11.41 2.24
N ARG A 307 -14.06 -12.34 3.13
CA ARG A 307 -14.79 -13.62 3.29
C ARG A 307 -16.22 -13.47 3.79
N SER A 308 -16.65 -12.28 4.20
CA SER A 308 -18.04 -11.98 4.54
C SER A 308 -18.96 -11.74 3.33
N GLU A 309 -18.46 -11.72 2.09
CA GLU A 309 -19.30 -11.49 0.89
C GLU A 309 -19.09 -12.48 -0.27
N SER A 310 -18.55 -13.67 0.00
CA SER A 310 -18.70 -14.79 -0.94
C SER A 310 -20.02 -15.50 -0.69
N ASN A 311 -20.98 -15.31 -1.61
CA ASN A 311 -22.13 -16.21 -1.78
C ASN A 311 -21.62 -17.61 -2.13
N THR A 312 -21.26 -18.35 -1.09
CA THR A 312 -21.15 -19.79 -1.10
C THR A 312 -22.31 -20.29 -0.24
N ASP A 313 -23.34 -20.81 -0.91
CA ASP A 313 -24.30 -21.72 -0.32
C ASP A 313 -23.54 -22.96 0.18
N VAL A 314 -22.84 -22.82 1.28
CA VAL A 314 -22.38 -23.95 2.08
C VAL A 314 -23.46 -24.12 3.13
N MET A 315 -24.23 -25.20 2.98
CA MET A 315 -25.04 -25.77 4.05
C MET A 315 -24.07 -26.16 5.18
N GLU A 316 -23.71 -25.19 6.00
CA GLU A 316 -23.08 -25.44 7.28
C GLU A 316 -24.22 -25.66 8.26
N ASP A 317 -24.42 -26.94 8.57
CA ASP A 317 -25.38 -27.45 9.54
C ASP A 317 -25.00 -26.93 10.93
N CYS A 318 -25.51 -25.74 11.27
CA CYS A 318 -25.45 -25.17 12.61
C CYS A 318 -26.88 -25.07 13.14
N SER A 319 -27.30 -26.13 13.81
CA SER A 319 -28.49 -26.22 14.66
C SER A 319 -28.40 -25.36 15.93
N SER A 320 -27.67 -24.23 15.89
CA SER A 320 -27.75 -23.18 16.90
C SER A 320 -28.88 -22.22 16.49
N ILE A 321 -30.01 -22.29 17.18
CA ILE A 321 -31.11 -21.34 17.03
C ILE A 321 -30.53 -19.93 17.29
N ILE A 322 -30.38 -19.13 16.24
CA ILE A 322 -29.93 -17.73 16.36
C ILE A 322 -31.10 -16.97 17.01
N ASP A 323 -30.88 -16.49 18.22
CA ASP A 323 -31.86 -15.72 18.99
C ASP A 323 -31.87 -14.25 18.52
N PHE A 324 -32.93 -13.86 17.80
CA PHE A 324 -33.18 -12.50 17.30
C PHE A 324 -34.45 -11.89 17.91
N GLU A 325 -34.96 -12.44 19.01
CA GLU A 325 -36.21 -11.99 19.66
C GLU A 325 -36.16 -10.53 20.13
N ASN A 326 -34.98 -10.06 20.50
CA ASN A 326 -34.75 -8.73 21.05
C ASN A 326 -34.37 -7.66 20.02
N VAL A 327 -34.22 -8.02 18.74
CA VAL A 327 -33.89 -7.05 17.69
C VAL A 327 -35.01 -6.02 17.56
N MET A 328 -34.64 -4.74 17.66
CA MET A 328 -35.56 -3.61 17.52
C MET A 328 -35.72 -3.26 16.04
N MET A 329 -36.94 -3.27 15.53
CA MET A 329 -37.26 -2.95 14.14
C MET A 329 -37.96 -1.61 14.04
N ASP A 330 -37.67 -0.84 12.99
CA ASP A 330 -38.47 0.32 12.60
C ASP A 330 -39.44 -0.07 11.49
N LEU A 331 -40.73 0.02 11.78
CA LEU A 331 -41.83 -0.20 10.84
C LEU A 331 -42.53 1.13 10.61
N ASN A 332 -42.09 1.86 9.57
CA ASN A 332 -42.70 3.11 9.12
C ASN A 332 -42.84 4.16 10.26
N GLY A 333 -41.80 4.30 11.10
CA GLY A 333 -41.73 5.23 12.21
C GLY A 333 -42.15 4.64 13.57
N SER A 334 -42.57 3.37 13.61
CA SER A 334 -42.91 2.65 14.85
C SER A 334 -41.83 1.65 15.21
N ARG A 335 -41.30 1.73 16.44
CA ARG A 335 -40.26 0.83 16.94
C ARG A 335 -40.86 -0.38 17.65
N VAL A 336 -40.62 -1.57 17.14
CA VAL A 336 -41.19 -2.83 17.64
C VAL A 336 -40.12 -3.91 17.72
N LYS A 337 -40.04 -4.67 18.82
CA LYS A 337 -39.14 -5.83 18.88
C LYS A 337 -39.75 -7.02 18.15
N TYR A 338 -38.91 -7.89 17.60
CA TYR A 338 -39.39 -9.07 16.87
C TYR A 338 -40.35 -9.95 17.70
N LYS A 339 -40.04 -10.20 18.98
CA LYS A 339 -40.95 -10.96 19.87
C LYS A 339 -42.31 -10.31 20.09
N ASP A 340 -42.36 -8.99 20.09
CA ASP A 340 -43.59 -8.23 20.28
C ASP A 340 -44.41 -8.20 18.99
N LEU A 341 -43.75 -8.32 17.83
CA LEU A 341 -44.40 -8.53 16.53
C LEU A 341 -45.18 -9.85 16.53
N LEU A 342 -44.59 -10.95 17.01
CA LEU A 342 -45.25 -12.26 17.06
C LEU A 342 -46.57 -12.24 17.84
N GLY A 343 -46.66 -11.45 18.90
CA GLY A 343 -47.87 -11.30 19.72
C GLY A 343 -49.03 -10.56 19.03
N VAL A 344 -48.74 -9.76 18.00
CA VAL A 344 -49.73 -8.93 17.27
C VAL A 344 -50.14 -9.59 15.93
N VAL A 345 -49.43 -10.63 15.52
CA VAL A 345 -49.54 -11.22 14.18
C VAL A 345 -50.60 -12.33 14.13
N GLY A 346 -51.86 -11.91 14.09
CA GLY A 346 -52.98 -12.76 13.69
C GLY A 346 -53.27 -12.74 12.18
N ARG A 347 -52.55 -11.93 11.39
CA ARG A 347 -52.89 -11.62 9.97
C ARG A 347 -51.72 -11.50 8.98
N ILE A 348 -50.47 -11.72 9.38
CA ILE A 348 -49.34 -11.71 8.43
C ILE A 348 -49.18 -13.12 7.86
N GLU A 349 -49.11 -13.23 6.54
CA GLU A 349 -48.84 -14.50 5.88
C GLU A 349 -47.48 -15.05 6.34
N ARG A 350 -47.47 -16.32 6.75
CA ARG A 350 -46.29 -17.03 7.29
C ARG A 350 -45.03 -16.84 6.44
N ARG A 351 -45.19 -16.74 5.11
CA ARG A 351 -44.11 -16.48 4.14
C ARG A 351 -43.34 -15.18 4.37
N HIS A 352 -44.02 -14.10 4.77
CA HIS A 352 -43.38 -12.81 5.01
C HIS A 352 -42.63 -12.82 6.34
N LEU A 353 -43.14 -13.57 7.32
CA LEU A 353 -42.46 -13.78 8.59
C LEU A 353 -41.17 -14.60 8.40
N GLU A 354 -41.24 -15.70 7.64
CA GLU A 354 -40.06 -16.53 7.31
C GLU A 354 -38.98 -15.74 6.55
N GLN A 355 -39.38 -14.84 5.65
CA GLN A 355 -38.44 -13.97 4.93
C GLN A 355 -37.78 -12.96 5.89
N LEU A 356 -38.56 -12.37 6.79
CA LEU A 356 -38.07 -11.45 7.80
C LEU A 356 -37.09 -12.15 8.76
N GLU A 357 -37.42 -13.35 9.23
CA GLU A 357 -36.54 -14.18 10.08
C GLU A 357 -35.20 -14.47 9.39
N ARG A 358 -35.21 -14.78 8.08
CA ARG A 358 -33.97 -14.97 7.32
C ARG A 358 -33.13 -13.69 7.24
N GLN A 359 -33.76 -12.54 7.09
CA GLN A 359 -33.06 -11.25 7.05
C GLN A 359 -32.47 -10.89 8.42
N LEU A 360 -33.25 -11.05 9.49
CA LEU A 360 -32.80 -10.81 10.86
C LEU A 360 -31.68 -11.78 11.27
N SER A 361 -31.77 -13.05 10.89
CA SER A 361 -30.73 -14.04 11.11
C SER A 361 -29.41 -13.65 10.44
N LYS A 362 -29.45 -13.20 9.18
CA LYS A 362 -28.27 -12.67 8.48
C LYS A 362 -27.72 -11.43 9.16
N TYR A 363 -28.60 -10.50 9.54
CA TYR A 363 -28.22 -9.27 10.24
C TYR A 363 -27.50 -9.57 11.56
N VAL A 364 -28.06 -10.43 12.43
CA VAL A 364 -27.43 -10.80 13.71
C VAL A 364 -26.11 -11.54 13.49
N LYS A 365 -26.00 -12.36 12.44
CA LYS A 365 -24.74 -13.05 12.10
C LYS A 365 -23.63 -12.08 11.69
N VAL A 366 -23.98 -10.99 11.00
CA VAL A 366 -23.02 -9.96 10.55
C VAL A 366 -22.67 -8.97 11.66
N VAL A 367 -23.67 -8.53 12.40
CA VAL A 367 -23.56 -7.44 13.39
C VAL A 367 -23.14 -7.95 14.77
N GLY A 368 -23.39 -9.23 15.07
CA GLY A 368 -23.17 -9.84 16.38
C GLY A 368 -24.29 -9.54 17.37
N LYS A 369 -24.57 -10.49 18.27
CA LYS A 369 -25.72 -10.47 19.18
C LYS A 369 -25.80 -9.21 20.07
N GLU A 370 -24.69 -8.81 20.67
CA GLU A 370 -24.66 -7.68 21.60
C GLU A 370 -25.01 -6.35 20.93
N LEU A 371 -24.55 -6.16 19.68
CA LEU A 371 -24.75 -4.94 18.93
C LEU A 371 -26.12 -4.94 18.25
N SER A 372 -26.60 -6.11 17.79
CA SER A 372 -27.93 -6.25 17.19
C SER A 372 -29.09 -5.92 18.14
N ASP A 373 -28.89 -6.12 19.45
CA ASP A 373 -29.89 -5.77 20.48
C ASP A 373 -29.98 -4.26 20.77
N ARG A 374 -28.96 -3.49 20.38
CA ARG A 374 -28.85 -2.05 20.66
C ARG A 374 -29.13 -1.17 19.44
N MET A 375 -29.07 -1.75 18.25
CA MET A 375 -29.31 -1.07 16.97
C MET A 375 -30.75 -1.25 16.51
N VAL A 376 -31.22 -0.29 15.71
CA VAL A 376 -32.55 -0.35 15.09
C VAL A 376 -32.40 -0.87 13.67
N TYR A 377 -33.02 -2.01 13.39
CA TYR A 377 -33.11 -2.60 12.07
C TYR A 377 -34.26 -1.94 11.29
N SER A 378 -33.95 -1.09 10.32
CA SER A 378 -34.96 -0.44 9.48
C SER A 378 -35.40 -1.36 8.35
N LEU A 379 -36.71 -1.59 8.23
CA LEU A 379 -37.31 -2.38 7.15
C LEU A 379 -37.73 -1.54 5.95
#